data_AF-A0A6H5G1J7-F1
#
_entry.id   AF-A0A6H5G1J7-F1
#
_cell.length_a   1.000
_cell.length_b   1.000
_cell.length_c   1.000
_cell.angle_alpha   90.00
_cell.angle_beta   90.00
_cell.angle_gamma   90.00
#
_symmetry.space_group_name_H-M   'P 1'
#
loop_
_entity.id
_entity.type
_entity.pdbx_description
1 polymer ?
#
loop_
_entity_poly.entity_id
_entity_poly.type
_entity_poly.pdbx_seq_one_letter_code
_entity_poly.pdbx_strand_id
1 'polypeptide(L)'
;MSQPEVGATTSRPAHFSNIPLPAKLELKGDVAANWEFFKEEWKDYEIASDLEKQPQAKRTADKLGSLAEIISALDGCFKPKVNVIYERFVFGTAFQEENETIDAYVSRLRTLASTCGYKELEGEMIRDRLVIGIGSYHTKKQLISN
;
A
#
# COMPACT_ATOMS: atom_id res chain seq x y z
N MET A 1 -31.78 2.64 -57.82
CA MET A 1 -32.52 2.99 -56.59
C MET A 1 -32.59 1.73 -55.76
N SER A 2 -31.75 1.64 -54.73
CA SER A 2 -31.62 0.44 -53.89
C SER A 2 -32.25 0.66 -52.52
N GLN A 3 -32.99 -0.33 -52.04
CA GLN A 3 -33.27 -0.59 -50.61
C GLN A 3 -32.49 -1.86 -50.21
N PRO A 4 -32.46 -2.34 -48.92
CA PRO A 4 -32.76 -1.73 -47.61
C PRO A 4 -31.63 -1.95 -46.55
N GLU A 5 -31.90 -1.55 -45.30
CA GLU A 5 -31.08 -1.66 -44.08
C GLU A 5 -30.59 -3.08 -43.71
N VAL A 6 -29.43 -3.15 -43.04
CA VAL A 6 -29.09 -4.25 -42.12
C VAL A 6 -28.44 -3.66 -40.86
N GLY A 7 -29.14 -3.78 -39.73
CA GLY A 7 -28.63 -3.44 -38.40
C GLY A 7 -27.42 -4.29 -38.03
N ALA A 8 -26.35 -3.64 -37.57
CA ALA A 8 -25.18 -4.32 -37.05
C ALA A 8 -25.48 -4.91 -35.67
N THR A 9 -26.00 -6.13 -35.64
CA THR A 9 -25.95 -7.01 -34.46
C THR A 9 -24.48 -7.34 -34.18
N THR A 10 -23.82 -6.57 -33.32
CA THR A 10 -22.51 -6.97 -32.78
C THR A 10 -22.74 -8.13 -31.82
N SER A 11 -22.60 -9.35 -32.33
CA SER A 11 -22.64 -10.57 -31.54
C SER A 11 -21.54 -10.54 -30.47
N ARG A 12 -21.93 -10.76 -29.21
CA ARG A 12 -21.02 -10.83 -28.05
C ARG A 12 -20.08 -12.04 -28.23
N PRO A 13 -18.74 -11.89 -28.17
CA PRO A 13 -17.83 -13.03 -28.23
C PRO A 13 -18.17 -14.04 -27.14
N ALA A 14 -18.38 -15.30 -27.54
CA ALA A 14 -18.94 -16.38 -26.72
C ALA A 14 -18.00 -16.90 -25.60
N HIS A 15 -16.90 -16.22 -25.30
CA HIS A 15 -15.90 -16.67 -24.32
C HIS A 15 -15.98 -15.99 -22.94
N PHE A 16 -16.80 -14.94 -22.76
CA PHE A 16 -16.91 -14.24 -21.46
C PHE A 16 -17.93 -14.84 -20.48
N SER A 17 -18.61 -15.93 -20.82
CA SER A 17 -19.75 -16.45 -20.04
C SER A 17 -19.39 -17.16 -18.74
N ASN A 18 -18.10 -17.49 -18.50
CA ASN A 18 -17.69 -18.39 -17.42
C ASN A 18 -16.65 -17.81 -16.46
N ILE A 19 -16.39 -16.51 -16.47
CA ILE A 19 -15.43 -15.89 -15.54
C ILE A 19 -16.20 -15.49 -14.27
N PRO A 20 -15.80 -15.98 -13.08
CA PRO A 20 -16.48 -15.65 -11.84
C PRO A 20 -16.34 -14.16 -11.54
N LEU A 21 -17.44 -13.53 -11.11
CA LEU A 21 -17.41 -12.15 -10.61
C LEU A 21 -16.65 -12.12 -9.27
N PRO A 22 -15.83 -11.09 -9.03
CA PRO A 22 -15.11 -10.93 -7.76
C PRO A 22 -16.09 -10.74 -6.60
N ALA A 23 -15.67 -11.11 -5.39
CA ALA A 23 -16.53 -10.95 -4.22
C ALA A 23 -16.76 -9.47 -3.92
N LYS A 24 -17.87 -9.16 -3.23
CA LYS A 24 -18.11 -7.81 -2.71
C LYS A 24 -17.09 -7.48 -1.62
N LEU A 25 -16.68 -6.23 -1.52
CA LEU A 25 -15.84 -5.77 -0.42
C LEU A 25 -16.58 -5.94 0.93
N GLU A 26 -16.00 -6.71 1.84
CA GLU A 26 -16.52 -6.89 3.20
C GLU A 26 -16.00 -5.78 4.14
N LEU A 27 -16.93 -5.05 4.76
CA LEU A 27 -16.64 -3.86 5.59
C LEU A 27 -16.63 -4.15 7.09
N LYS A 28 -16.60 -5.43 7.48
CA LYS A 28 -16.60 -5.87 8.88
C LYS A 28 -15.33 -6.66 9.19
N GLY A 29 -14.87 -6.59 10.45
CA GLY A 29 -13.66 -7.27 10.89
C GLY A 29 -12.40 -6.51 10.47
N ASP A 30 -11.39 -7.23 9.97
CA ASP A 30 -10.16 -6.61 9.46
C ASP A 30 -10.40 -6.01 8.06
N VAL A 31 -10.92 -4.79 8.04
CA VAL A 31 -11.27 -4.09 6.81
C VAL A 31 -10.05 -3.83 5.91
N ALA A 32 -8.86 -3.67 6.50
CA ALA A 32 -7.63 -3.46 5.73
C ALA A 32 -7.24 -4.72 4.96
N ALA A 33 -7.26 -5.88 5.63
CA ALA A 33 -7.03 -7.16 4.96
C ALA A 33 -8.11 -7.45 3.90
N ASN A 34 -9.39 -7.23 4.23
CA ASN A 34 -10.50 -7.42 3.28
C ASN A 34 -10.34 -6.58 2.02
N TRP A 35 -9.85 -5.34 2.15
CA TRP A 35 -9.59 -4.46 1.03
C TRP A 35 -8.44 -4.96 0.14
N GLU A 36 -7.36 -5.48 0.72
CA GLU A 36 -6.27 -6.10 -0.05
C GLU A 36 -6.75 -7.33 -0.84
N PHE A 37 -7.54 -8.21 -0.23
CA PHE A 37 -8.13 -9.36 -0.91
C PHE A 37 -9.05 -8.94 -2.06
N PHE A 38 -9.91 -7.95 -1.83
CA PHE A 38 -10.79 -7.43 -2.86
C PHE A 38 -10.03 -6.87 -4.07
N LYS A 39 -8.91 -6.15 -3.83
CA LYS A 39 -8.06 -5.64 -4.91
C LYS A 39 -7.41 -6.76 -5.73
N GLU A 40 -6.95 -7.81 -5.06
CA GLU A 40 -6.33 -8.97 -5.71
C GLU A 40 -7.36 -9.72 -6.58
N GLU A 41 -8.54 -10.02 -6.02
CA GLU A 41 -9.64 -10.65 -6.78
C GLU A 41 -10.09 -9.79 -7.96
N TRP A 42 -10.20 -8.48 -7.78
CA TRP A 42 -10.60 -7.57 -8.85
C TRP A 42 -9.57 -7.51 -9.99
N LYS A 43 -8.28 -7.56 -9.65
CA LYS A 43 -7.19 -7.60 -10.62
C LYS A 43 -7.20 -8.88 -11.43
N ASP A 44 -7.40 -10.02 -10.77
CA ASP A 44 -7.51 -11.32 -11.45
C ASP A 44 -8.70 -11.37 -12.40
N TYR A 45 -9.84 -10.79 -11.96
CA TYR A 45 -11.02 -10.64 -12.81
C TYR A 45 -10.72 -9.78 -14.05
N GLU A 46 -10.09 -8.61 -13.88
CA GLU A 46 -9.74 -7.71 -14.99
C GLU A 46 -8.87 -8.40 -16.06
N ILE A 47 -7.87 -9.18 -15.62
CA ILE A 47 -6.98 -9.96 -16.49
C ILE A 47 -7.77 -11.05 -17.21
N ALA A 48 -8.53 -11.86 -16.47
CA ALA A 48 -9.26 -13.01 -17.03
C ALA A 48 -10.35 -12.57 -18.03
N SER A 49 -10.99 -11.43 -17.77
CA SER A 49 -12.09 -10.89 -18.57
C SER A 49 -11.63 -9.99 -19.72
N ASP A 50 -10.31 -9.91 -19.96
CA ASP A 50 -9.67 -9.07 -20.97
C ASP A 50 -10.25 -7.64 -20.97
N LEU A 51 -10.68 -7.19 -19.77
CA LEU A 51 -11.43 -5.95 -19.60
C LEU A 51 -10.53 -4.78 -19.97
N GLU A 52 -9.22 -4.94 -19.75
CA GLU A 52 -8.13 -4.03 -20.11
C GLU A 52 -8.18 -3.55 -21.56
N LYS A 53 -8.62 -4.39 -22.51
CA LYS A 53 -8.68 -4.06 -23.94
C LYS A 53 -9.99 -3.40 -24.39
N GLN A 54 -11.00 -3.30 -23.50
CA GLN A 54 -12.26 -2.67 -23.85
C GLN A 54 -12.17 -1.14 -23.88
N PRO A 55 -12.84 -0.46 -24.83
CA PRO A 55 -12.83 1.00 -24.94
C PRO A 55 -13.41 1.65 -23.69
N GLN A 56 -12.73 2.70 -23.22
CA GLN A 56 -12.99 3.44 -21.97
C GLN A 56 -14.45 3.92 -21.82
N ALA A 57 -15.14 4.16 -22.93
CA ALA A 57 -16.56 4.54 -22.99
C ALA A 57 -17.55 3.51 -22.41
N LYS A 58 -17.15 2.24 -22.21
CA LYS A 58 -17.99 1.24 -21.51
C LYS A 58 -17.70 1.14 -20.00
N ARG A 59 -16.71 1.87 -19.50
CA ARG A 59 -16.23 1.77 -18.10
C ARG A 59 -16.75 2.87 -17.18
N THR A 60 -17.55 3.82 -17.66
CA THR A 60 -17.95 4.99 -16.87
C THR A 60 -19.27 4.79 -16.14
N ALA A 61 -19.22 4.83 -14.80
CA ALA A 61 -20.21 5.59 -14.06
C ALA A 61 -19.74 7.05 -14.16
N ASP A 62 -20.55 7.94 -14.74
CA ASP A 62 -20.23 9.28 -15.30
C ASP A 62 -19.54 10.32 -14.37
N LYS A 63 -18.95 9.92 -13.25
CA LYS A 63 -18.23 10.78 -12.30
C LYS A 63 -16.97 10.18 -11.69
N LEU A 64 -16.69 8.89 -11.87
CA LEU A 64 -15.49 8.27 -11.34
C LEU A 64 -14.50 8.10 -12.50
N GLY A 65 -13.24 8.48 -12.27
CA GLY A 65 -12.16 8.38 -13.26
C GLY A 65 -11.87 6.94 -13.71
N SER A 66 -10.71 6.72 -14.31
CA SER A 66 -10.19 5.38 -14.60
C SER A 66 -10.27 4.47 -13.36
N LEU A 67 -10.42 3.16 -13.57
CA LEU A 67 -10.46 2.17 -12.48
C LEU A 67 -9.26 2.33 -11.52
N ALA A 68 -8.09 2.67 -12.04
CA ALA A 68 -6.90 2.96 -11.25
C ALA A 68 -7.09 4.16 -10.30
N GLU A 69 -7.75 5.24 -10.75
CA GLU A 69 -8.05 6.40 -9.91
C GLU A 69 -9.07 6.07 -8.82
N ILE A 70 -10.05 5.20 -9.10
CA ILE A 70 -11.04 4.73 -8.13
C ILE A 70 -10.36 3.87 -7.05
N ILE A 71 -9.54 2.90 -7.44
CA ILE A 71 -8.79 2.05 -6.52
C ILE A 71 -7.86 2.90 -5.64
N SER A 72 -7.16 3.88 -6.23
CA SER A 72 -6.28 4.81 -5.52
C SER A 72 -7.04 5.66 -4.49
N ALA A 73 -8.23 6.16 -4.84
CA ALA A 73 -9.07 6.91 -3.91
C ALA A 73 -9.56 6.03 -2.75
N LEU A 74 -9.97 4.79 -3.03
CA LEU A 74 -10.44 3.84 -2.01
C LEU A 74 -9.31 3.34 -1.10
N ASP A 75 -8.09 3.20 -1.62
CA ASP A 75 -6.89 2.88 -0.84
C ASP A 75 -6.72 3.83 0.37
N GLY A 76 -7.01 5.13 0.19
CA GLY A 76 -6.94 6.12 1.28
C GLY A 76 -8.01 5.98 2.36
N CYS A 77 -9.11 5.27 2.07
CA CYS A 77 -10.20 5.02 3.01
C CYS A 77 -9.94 3.79 3.89
N PHE A 78 -9.26 2.77 3.36
CA PHE A 78 -9.13 1.46 3.99
C PHE A 78 -7.72 1.16 4.51
N LYS A 79 -6.69 1.89 4.07
CA LYS A 79 -5.36 1.79 4.67
C LYS A 79 -5.39 2.28 6.13
N PRO A 80 -4.80 1.52 7.08
CA PRO A 80 -4.60 2.00 8.44
C PRO A 80 -3.87 3.34 8.42
N LYS A 81 -4.48 4.37 9.00
CA LYS A 81 -3.82 5.67 9.14
C LYS A 81 -2.78 5.57 10.25
N VAL A 82 -1.52 5.43 9.86
CA VAL A 82 -0.40 5.51 10.80
C VAL A 82 -0.29 6.95 11.31
N ASN A 83 -0.32 7.12 12.64
CA ASN A 83 -0.05 8.41 13.25
C ASN A 83 1.48 8.63 13.27
N VAL A 84 2.01 9.16 12.17
CA VAL A 84 3.44 9.40 11.99
C VAL A 84 4.06 10.21 13.14
N ILE A 85 3.32 11.14 13.74
CA ILE A 85 3.82 11.94 14.87
C ILE A 85 4.05 11.04 16.09
N TYR A 86 3.12 10.14 16.38
CA TYR A 86 3.23 9.18 17.47
C TYR A 86 4.38 8.18 17.23
N GLU A 87 4.49 7.61 16.03
CA GLU A 87 5.58 6.69 15.69
C GLU A 87 6.95 7.35 15.87
N ARG A 88 7.10 8.60 15.40
CA ARG A 88 8.32 9.39 15.57
C ARG A 88 8.62 9.69 17.04
N PHE A 89 7.59 9.89 17.86
CA PHE A 89 7.76 10.05 19.30
C PHE A 89 8.29 8.77 19.94
N VAL A 90 7.71 7.60 19.60
CA VAL A 90 8.18 6.30 20.10
C VAL A 90 9.63 6.03 19.67
N PHE A 91 9.95 6.26 18.39
CA PHE A 91 11.32 6.18 17.88
C PHE A 91 12.26 7.15 18.60
N GLY A 92 11.86 8.41 18.75
CA GLY A 92 12.67 9.47 19.34
C GLY A 92 12.95 9.30 20.82
N THR A 93 12.13 8.49 21.52
CA THR A 93 12.27 8.17 22.94
C THR A 93 12.91 6.80 23.19
N ALA A 94 13.34 6.09 22.14
CA ALA A 94 14.08 4.85 22.27
C ALA A 94 15.52 5.09 22.76
N PHE A 95 15.90 4.36 23.80
CA PHE A 95 17.27 4.26 24.33
C PHE A 95 17.65 2.78 24.45
N GLN A 96 18.95 2.48 24.41
CA GLN A 96 19.44 1.13 24.63
C GLN A 96 19.06 0.66 26.04
N GLU A 97 18.44 -0.52 26.16
CA GLU A 97 18.11 -1.10 27.47
C GLU A 97 19.37 -1.64 28.16
N GLU A 98 19.35 -1.76 29.50
CA GLU A 98 20.53 -2.12 30.33
C GLU A 98 21.23 -3.42 29.88
N ASN A 99 20.48 -4.39 29.34
CA ASN A 99 20.99 -5.69 28.89
C ASN A 99 20.79 -5.93 27.39
N GLU A 100 20.51 -4.88 26.61
CA GLU A 100 20.33 -4.99 25.17
C GLU A 100 21.68 -4.86 24.44
N THR A 101 21.97 -5.79 23.53
CA THR A 101 23.16 -5.67 22.67
C THR A 101 23.01 -4.52 21.68
N ILE A 102 24.12 -3.97 21.19
CA ILE A 102 24.07 -2.90 20.18
C ILE A 102 23.32 -3.36 18.93
N ASP A 103 23.54 -4.60 18.48
CA ASP A 103 22.85 -5.15 17.31
C ASP A 103 21.34 -5.29 17.52
N ALA A 104 20.92 -5.68 18.73
CA ALA A 104 19.51 -5.76 19.09
C ALA A 104 18.87 -4.36 19.11
N TYR A 105 19.57 -3.38 19.68
CA TYR A 105 19.12 -1.99 19.70
C TYR A 105 19.00 -1.41 18.28
N VAL A 106 19.99 -1.62 17.42
CA VAL A 106 19.93 -1.19 16.00
C VAL A 106 18.77 -1.86 15.27
N SER A 107 18.55 -3.15 15.51
CA SER A 107 17.41 -3.88 14.92
C SER A 107 16.08 -3.30 15.37
N ARG A 108 15.92 -2.99 16.67
CA ARG A 108 14.73 -2.33 17.21
C ARG A 108 14.51 -0.93 16.62
N LEU A 109 15.58 -0.14 16.46
CA LEU A 109 15.50 1.18 15.82
C LEU A 109 15.04 1.09 14.36
N ARG A 110 15.51 0.09 13.59
CA ARG A 110 15.04 -0.15 12.21
C ARG A 110 13.55 -0.47 12.17
N THR A 111 13.07 -1.33 13.07
CA THR A 111 11.64 -1.66 13.17
C THR A 111 10.81 -0.41 13.47
N LEU A 112 11.20 0.40 14.46
CA LEU A 112 10.49 1.63 14.82
C LEU A 112 10.54 2.69 13.71
N ALA A 113 11.66 2.81 12.98
CA ALA A 113 11.79 3.79 11.91
C ALA A 113 10.88 3.50 10.70
N SER A 114 10.54 2.23 10.46
CA SER A 114 9.75 1.81 9.29
C SER A 114 8.35 2.44 9.21
N THR A 115 7.77 2.84 10.35
CA THR A 115 6.45 3.50 10.44
C THR A 115 6.54 5.01 10.60
N CYS A 116 7.75 5.57 10.75
CA CYS A 116 7.98 6.99 10.99
C CYS A 116 7.92 7.87 9.73
N GLY A 117 7.82 7.27 8.55
CA GLY A 117 7.75 7.99 7.27
C GLY A 117 8.94 8.93 7.04
N TYR A 118 10.16 8.50 7.43
CA TYR A 118 11.40 9.26 7.20
C TYR A 118 11.89 9.19 5.76
N LYS A 119 11.45 8.19 5.00
CA LYS A 119 11.77 8.00 3.58
C LYS A 119 13.29 7.94 3.37
N GLU A 120 13.85 8.79 2.53
CA GLU A 120 15.27 8.82 2.18
C GLU A 120 16.17 9.08 3.40
N LEU A 121 15.63 9.73 4.45
CA LEU A 121 16.36 10.03 5.68
C LEU A 121 16.34 8.89 6.71
N GLU A 122 15.67 7.77 6.45
CA GLU A 122 15.51 6.69 7.44
C GLU A 122 16.85 6.22 8.03
N GLY A 123 17.86 5.99 7.17
CA GLY A 123 19.19 5.58 7.61
C GLY A 123 19.93 6.64 8.43
N GLU A 124 19.71 7.92 8.14
CA GLU A 124 20.29 9.05 8.89
C GLU A 124 19.64 9.15 10.27
N MET A 125 18.30 9.06 10.33
CA MET A 125 17.57 9.11 11.59
C MET A 125 17.95 7.95 12.52
N ILE A 126 18.11 6.74 11.99
CA ILE A 126 18.57 5.57 12.76
C ILE A 126 19.97 5.82 13.34
N ARG A 127 20.89 6.36 12.53
CA ARG A 127 22.26 6.66 12.95
C ARG A 127 22.28 7.70 14.07
N ASP A 128 21.55 8.79 13.91
CA ASP A 128 21.46 9.86 14.89
C ASP A 128 20.86 9.35 16.20
N ARG A 129 19.78 8.56 16.11
CA ARG A 129 19.12 7.97 17.28
C ARG A 129 19.99 6.94 17.99
N LEU A 130 20.77 6.15 17.24
CA LEU A 130 21.76 5.21 17.79
C LEU A 130 22.81 5.96 18.61
N VAL A 131 23.43 6.99 18.02
CA VAL A 131 24.46 7.79 18.70
C VAL A 131 23.92 8.44 19.97
N ILE A 132 22.70 9.00 19.93
CA ILE A 132 22.10 9.65 21.10
C ILE A 132 21.73 8.61 22.18
N GLY A 133 21.14 7.48 21.77
CA GLY A 133 20.51 6.51 22.67
C GLY A 133 21.39 5.37 23.18
N ILE A 134 22.62 5.20 22.67
CA ILE A 134 23.54 4.18 23.18
C ILE A 134 23.95 4.46 24.64
N GLY A 135 23.99 3.41 25.46
CA GLY A 135 24.30 3.50 26.89
C GLY A 135 25.79 3.67 27.20
N SER A 136 26.66 3.13 26.36
CA SER A 136 28.12 3.23 26.54
C SER A 136 28.64 4.61 26.14
N TYR A 137 29.09 5.39 27.12
CA TYR A 137 29.75 6.69 26.87
C TYR A 137 31.00 6.54 26.00
N HIS A 138 31.79 5.48 26.22
CA HIS A 138 32.99 5.23 25.43
C HIS A 138 32.65 4.99 23.95
N THR A 139 31.67 4.12 23.69
CA THR A 139 31.23 3.81 22.32
C THR A 139 30.60 5.04 21.67
N LYS A 140 29.79 5.81 22.41
CA LYS A 140 29.25 7.10 21.95
C LYS A 140 30.35 8.05 21.50
N LYS A 141 31.42 8.18 22.30
CA LYS A 141 32.57 9.04 21.99
C LYS A 141 33.30 8.60 20.72
N GLN A 142 33.52 7.29 20.54
CA GLN A 142 34.16 6.74 19.33
C GLN A 142 33.33 7.02 18.06
N LEU A 143 32.00 6.95 18.15
CA LEU A 143 31.10 7.18 17.02
C LEU A 143 31.08 8.65 16.56
N ILE A 144 31.31 9.60 17.48
CA ILE A 144 31.31 11.05 17.18
C ILE A 144 32.69 11.62 16.88
N SER A 145 33.78 10.86 17.08
CA SER A 145 35.15 11.34 16.92
C SER A 145 35.80 11.01 15.57
N ASN A 146 35.02 10.58 14.58
CA ASN A 146 35.50 10.38 13.19
C ASN A 146 35.51 11.68 12.40
#